data_AF-A0A7W4GY69-F1
#
_entry.id   AF-A0A7W4GY69-F1
#
_cell.length_a   1.000
_cell.length_b   1.000
_cell.length_c   1.000
_cell.angle_alpha   90.00
_cell.angle_beta   90.00
_cell.angle_gamma   90.00
#
_symmetry.space_group_name_H-M   'P 1'
#
loop_
_entity.id
_entity.type
_entity.pdbx_description
1 polymer ?
#
loop_
_entity_poly.entity_id
_entity_poly.type
_entity_poly.pdbx_seq_one_letter_code
_entity_poly.pdbx_strand_id
1 'polypeptide(L)' 'MSVPTPRAAAPSDVRRSEVVVSVMAGLEGVEELPVEEQTARLTEAQAVLAGVLNNDPGVGQPGIPGVGREA' A
#
# COMPACT_ATOMS: atom_id res chain seq x y z
N MET A 1 -29.41 -25.74 -0.24
CA MET A 1 -29.27 -24.54 -1.08
C MET A 1 -29.49 -23.33 -0.19
N SER A 2 -28.68 -22.27 -0.12
CA SER A 2 -27.39 -21.92 -0.69
C SER A 2 -26.65 -21.23 0.47
N VAL A 3 -25.42 -21.65 0.79
CA VAL A 3 -24.63 -20.94 1.82
C VAL A 3 -24.29 -19.57 1.21
N PRO A 4 -24.65 -18.44 1.84
CA PRO A 4 -24.26 -17.14 1.31
C PRO A 4 -22.72 -17.09 1.35
N THR A 5 -22.09 -17.22 0.19
CA THR A 5 -20.66 -16.94 0.02
C THR A 5 -20.41 -15.55 0.56
N PRO A 6 -19.46 -15.34 1.50
CA PRO A 6 -19.27 -14.04 2.10
C PRO A 6 -18.89 -13.02 1.04
N ARG A 7 -19.83 -12.14 0.71
CA ARG A 7 -19.59 -10.85 0.05
C ARG A 7 -19.03 -9.83 1.06
N ALA A 8 -18.35 -10.32 2.10
CA ALA A 8 -18.13 -9.63 3.37
C ALA A 8 -16.69 -9.13 3.55
N ALA A 9 -15.76 -9.51 2.68
CA ALA A 9 -14.56 -8.72 2.40
C ALA A 9 -14.79 -8.09 1.03
N ALA A 10 -14.99 -6.77 0.98
CA ALA A 10 -15.10 -6.11 -0.31
C ALA A 10 -13.78 -6.35 -1.08
N PRO A 11 -13.77 -6.45 -2.42
CA PRO A 11 -12.53 -6.51 -3.21
C PRO A 11 -11.54 -5.38 -2.86
N SER A 12 -12.02 -4.28 -2.29
CA SER A 12 -11.21 -3.18 -1.78
C SER A 12 -10.48 -3.48 -0.47
N ASP A 13 -11.02 -4.34 0.40
CA ASP A 13 -10.34 -4.75 1.64
C ASP A 13 -9.20 -5.72 1.34
N VAL A 14 -9.45 -6.69 0.46
CA VAL A 14 -8.44 -7.65 -0.01
C VAL A 14 -7.28 -6.92 -0.69
N ARG A 15 -7.58 -5.99 -1.61
CA ARG A 15 -6.55 -5.16 -2.26
C ARG A 15 -5.74 -4.33 -1.26
N ARG A 16 -6.38 -3.78 -0.23
CA ARG A 16 -5.67 -3.03 0.83
C ARG A 16 -4.74 -3.93 1.63
N SER A 17 -5.17 -5.15 1.97
CA SER A 17 -4.31 -6.13 2.62
C SER A 17 -3.12 -6.54 1.74
N GLU A 18 -3.33 -6.74 0.44
CA GLU A 18 -2.26 -7.04 -0.52
C GLU A 18 -1.23 -5.90 -0.61
N VAL A 19 -1.68 -4.64 -0.64
CA VAL A 19 -0.79 -3.47 -0.62
C VAL A 19 0.03 -3.44 0.67
N VAL A 20 -0.60 -3.68 1.83
CA VAL A 20 0.13 -3.73 3.12
C VAL A 20 1.18 -4.83 3.11
N VAL A 21 0.84 -6.03 2.63
CA VAL A 21 1.79 -7.15 2.53
C VAL A 21 2.96 -6.81 1.62
N SER A 22 2.69 -6.22 0.46
CA SER A 22 3.72 -5.77 -0.50
C SER A 22 4.67 -4.73 0.11
N VAL A 23 4.12 -3.73 0.80
CA VAL A 23 4.92 -2.69 1.48
C VAL A 23 5.80 -3.30 2.57
N MET A 24 5.25 -4.20 3.40
CA MET A 24 6.02 -4.84 4.46
C MET A 24 7.13 -5.74 3.92
N ALA A 25 6.87 -6.46 2.83
CA ALA A 25 7.90 -7.24 2.14
C ALA A 25 9.01 -6.35 1.57
N GLY A 26 8.67 -5.17 1.03
CA GLY A 26 9.63 -4.19 0.55
C GLY A 26 10.50 -3.54 1.64
N LEU A 27 10.15 -3.73 2.91
CA LEU A 27 10.92 -3.27 4.07
C LEU A 27 11.89 -4.32 4.62
N GLU A 28 11.88 -5.55 4.10
CA GLU A 28 12.85 -6.58 4.50
C GLU A 28 14.29 -6.14 4.13
N GLY A 29 15.20 -6.20 5.09
CA GLY A 29 16.61 -5.82 4.91
C GLY A 29 16.86 -4.31 4.83
N VAL A 30 15.86 -3.47 5.10
CA VAL A 30 16.05 -2.01 5.14
C VAL A 30 17.09 -1.61 6.18
N GLU A 31 17.17 -2.30 7.31
CA GLU A 31 18.14 -2.06 8.37
C GLU A 31 19.61 -2.17 7.93
N GLU A 32 19.89 -2.87 6.83
CA GLU A 32 21.23 -3.06 6.28
C GLU A 32 21.66 -1.92 5.33
N LEU A 33 20.72 -1.05 4.92
CA LEU A 33 20.97 0.04 3.97
C LEU A 33 21.63 1.26 4.64
N PRO A 34 22.23 2.17 3.87
CA PRO A 34 22.63 3.49 4.38
C PRO A 34 21.44 4.26 4.97
N VAL A 35 21.67 5.03 6.04
CA VAL A 35 20.61 5.76 6.79
C VAL A 35 19.71 6.62 5.89
N GLU A 36 20.28 7.24 4.86
CA GLU A 36 19.51 8.04 3.89
C GLU A 36 18.51 7.18 3.10
N GLU A 37 18.95 6.01 2.64
CA GLU A 37 18.08 5.04 1.95
C GLU A 37 17.06 4.41 2.89
N GLN A 38 17.44 4.13 4.15
CA GLN A 38 16.50 3.66 5.18
C GLN A 38 15.38 4.67 5.36
N THR A 39 15.73 5.94 5.53
CA THR A 39 14.78 7.03 5.76
C THR A 39 13.86 7.21 4.57
N ALA A 40 14.41 7.14 3.34
CA ALA A 40 13.64 7.24 2.12
C ALA A 40 12.59 6.11 2.01
N ARG A 41 13.02 4.84 2.19
CA ARG A 41 12.11 3.68 2.09
C ARG A 41 11.06 3.66 3.19
N LEU A 42 11.43 4.00 4.42
CA LEU A 42 10.49 4.07 5.53
C LEU A 42 9.46 5.20 5.34
N THR A 43 9.87 6.34 4.80
CA THR A 43 8.97 7.46 4.49
C THR A 43 7.97 7.08 3.40
N GLU A 44 8.43 6.41 2.35
CA GLU A 44 7.57 5.91 1.28
C GLU A 44 6.55 4.89 1.81
N ALA A 45 7.03 3.89 2.55
CA ALA A 45 6.17 2.88 3.18
C ALA A 45 5.13 3.52 4.12
N GLN A 46 5.54 4.49 4.94
CA GLN A 46 4.63 5.24 5.81
C GLN A 46 3.54 5.97 5.01
N ALA A 47 3.90 6.64 3.91
CA ALA A 47 2.93 7.37 3.08
C ALA A 47 1.88 6.41 2.48
N VAL A 48 2.33 5.27 1.96
CA VAL A 48 1.43 4.24 1.40
C VAL A 48 0.52 3.67 2.48
N LEU A 49 1.06 3.27 3.64
CA LEU A 49 0.27 2.73 4.75
C LEU A 49 -0.73 3.74 5.31
N ALA A 50 -0.34 5.01 5.41
CA ALA A 50 -1.23 6.09 5.82
C ALA A 50 -2.40 6.23 4.85
N GLY A 51 -2.14 6.17 3.54
CA GLY A 51 -3.21 6.22 2.54
C GLY A 51 -4.11 4.96 2.54
N VAL A 52 -3.57 3.76 2.83
CA VAL A 52 -4.40 2.55 3.06
C VAL A 52 -5.38 2.78 4.21
N LEU A 53 -4.89 3.30 5.35
CA LEU A 53 -5.71 3.56 6.54
C LEU A 53 -6.77 4.64 6.28
N ASN A 54 -6.43 5.67 5.51
CA ASN A 54 -7.34 6.75 5.13
C ASN A 54 -8.32 6.37 4.01
N ASN A 55 -8.29 5.12 3.52
CA ASN A 55 -9.09 4.67 2.37
C ASN A 55 -8.86 5.54 1.11
N ASP A 56 -7.64 6.06 0.92
CA ASP A 56 -7.33 6.89 -0.24
C ASP A 56 -7.49 6.06 -1.53
N PRO A 57 -8.35 6.47 -2.48
CA PRO A 57 -8.55 5.76 -3.73
C PRO A 57 -7.28 5.65 -4.59
N GLY A 58 -6.27 6.49 -4.34
CA GLY A 58 -4.98 6.46 -5.05
C GLY A 58 -4.02 5.35 -4.61
N VAL A 59 -4.24 4.71 -3.45
CA VAL A 59 -3.30 3.69 -2.92
C VAL A 59 -3.46 2.30 -3.55
N GLY A 60 -4.51 2.10 -4.35
CA GLY A 60 -4.73 0.88 -5.14
C GLY A 60 -4.61 1.07 -6.65
N GLN A 61 -4.25 2.27 -7.11
CA GLN A 61 -3.93 2.53 -8.52
C GLN A 61 -2.41 2.63 -8.62
N PRO A 62 -1.73 1.72 -9.34
CA PRO A 62 -0.35 1.94 -9.72
C PRO A 62 -0.33 3.26 -10.49
N GLY A 63 0.15 4.32 -9.86
CA GLY A 63 0.31 5.61 -10.51
C GLY A 63 1.23 5.39 -11.69
N ILE A 64 0.76 5.70 -12.90
CA ILE A 64 1.64 5.79 -14.05
C ILE A 64 2.71 6.82 -13.68
N PRO A 65 3.99 6.44 -13.62
CA PRO A 65 5.06 7.40 -13.37
C PRO A 65 5.02 8.47 -14.47
N GLY A 66 4.82 9.75 -14.09
CA GLY A 66 4.90 10.89 -15.02
C GLY A 66 3.68 11.80 -15.13
N VAL A 67 2.59 11.56 -14.39
CA VAL A 67 1.48 12.53 -14.31
C VAL A 67 1.56 13.31 -12.99
N GLY A 68 2.10 14.52 -13.08
CA GLY A 68 2.06 15.50 -12.00
C GLY A 68 0.62 15.74 -11.57
N ARG A 69 0.37 15.67 -10.26
CA ARG A 69 -0.92 16.03 -9.67
C ARG A 69 -0.98 17.56 -9.59
N GLU A 70 -1.33 18.21 -10.68
CA GLU A 70 -1.78 19.61 -10.65
C GLU A 70 -3.31 19.63 -10.47
N ALA A 71 -3.74 20.03 -9.27
CA ALA A 71 -4.87 20.91 -8.98
C ALA A 71 -4.94 21.15 -7.47
#